data_AF-A0A9Q5Z4J2-F1
#
_entry.id   AF-A0A9Q5Z4J2-F1
#
_cell.length_a   1.000
_cell.length_b   1.000
_cell.length_c   1.000
_cell.angle_alpha   90.00
_cell.angle_beta   90.00
_cell.angle_gamma   90.00
#
_symmetry.space_group_name_H-M   'P 1'
#
loop_
_entity.id
_entity.type
_entity.pdbx_description
1 polymer ?
#
loop_
_entity_poly.entity_id
_entity_poly.type
_entity_poly.pdbx_seq_one_letter_code
_entity_poly.pdbx_strand_id
1 'polypeptide(L)'
;MKSINIFLPDTMLIYVEQQVAEGSYSSVREYFRELVGQDQKNKVKEPLETMLLEGLNSGNATEMTIQDWENIRQKIWERINKA
;
A
#
# COMPACT_ATOMS: atom_id res chain seq x y z
N MET A 1 5.66 -26.44 1.95
CA MET A 1 5.37 -25.44 0.91
C MET A 1 4.22 -25.94 0.05
N LYS A 2 3.39 -25.05 -0.50
CA LYS A 2 2.37 -25.39 -1.50
C LYS A 2 2.89 -25.01 -2.88
N SER A 3 2.60 -25.81 -3.90
CA SER A 3 2.97 -25.53 -5.30
C SER A 3 1.83 -24.85 -6.03
N ILE A 4 2.18 -23.93 -6.93
CA ILE A 4 1.27 -23.30 -7.88
C ILE A 4 1.94 -23.45 -9.24
N ASN A 5 1.18 -23.89 -10.25
CA ASN A 5 1.62 -23.91 -11.64
C ASN A 5 1.02 -22.70 -12.35
N ILE A 6 1.86 -21.96 -13.08
CA ILE A 6 1.45 -20.79 -13.85
C ILE A 6 1.91 -20.97 -15.29
N PHE A 7 1.09 -20.52 -16.23
CA PHE A 7 1.47 -20.41 -17.64
C PHE A 7 1.79 -18.95 -17.93
N LEU A 8 2.94 -18.72 -18.54
CA LEU A 8 3.40 -17.39 -18.93
C LEU A 8 3.59 -17.39 -20.45
N PRO A 9 3.15 -16.34 -21.16
CA PRO A 9 3.55 -16.11 -22.54
C PRO A 9 5.09 -16.00 -22.63
N ASP A 10 5.65 -16.39 -23.77
CA ASP A 10 7.11 -16.39 -24.00
C ASP A 10 7.76 -15.04 -23.70
N THR A 11 7.08 -13.94 -24.04
CA THR A 11 7.56 -12.57 -23.76
C THR A 11 7.71 -12.30 -22.26
N MET A 12 6.79 -12.79 -21.44
CA MET A 12 6.89 -12.67 -19.99
C MET A 12 7.97 -13.59 -19.41
N LEU A 13 8.14 -14.79 -19.97
CA LEU A 13 9.19 -15.71 -19.54
C LEU A 13 10.58 -15.09 -19.78
N ILE A 14 10.82 -14.56 -20.98
CA ILE A 14 12.08 -13.89 -21.34
C ILE A 14 12.38 -12.74 -20.36
N TYR A 15 11.37 -11.91 -20.06
CA TYR A 15 11.52 -10.82 -19.09
C TYR A 15 11.92 -11.35 -17.71
N VAL A 16 11.24 -12.38 -17.22
CA VAL A 16 11.53 -12.97 -15.90
C VAL A 16 12.93 -13.59 -15.86
N GLU A 17 13.35 -14.27 -16.92
CA GLU A 17 14.69 -14.84 -17.04
C GLU A 17 15.77 -13.75 -17.03
N GLN A 18 15.52 -12.63 -17.72
CA GLN A 18 16.41 -11.47 -17.69
C GLN A 18 16.50 -10.88 -16.27
N GLN A 19 15.37 -10.72 -15.57
CA GLN A 19 15.35 -10.22 -14.19
C GLN A 19 16.11 -11.13 -13.22
N VAL A 20 16.05 -12.45 -13.43
CA VAL A 20 16.84 -13.42 -12.65
C VAL A 20 18.33 -13.31 -12.99
N ALA A 21 18.68 -13.14 -14.27
CA ALA A 21 20.07 -13.03 -14.71
C ALA A 21 20.75 -11.72 -14.31
N GLU A 22 20.01 -10.60 -14.32
CA GLU A 22 20.49 -9.27 -13.92
C GLU A 22 20.46 -9.07 -12.40
N GLY A 23 19.51 -9.71 -11.72
CA GLY A 23 19.33 -9.62 -10.28
C GLY A 23 20.23 -10.56 -9.48
N SER A 24 20.15 -10.46 -8.15
CA SER A 24 20.78 -11.42 -7.24
C SER A 24 19.89 -12.66 -6.96
N TYR A 25 18.94 -12.97 -7.84
CA TYR A 25 17.99 -14.06 -7.64
C TYR A 25 18.59 -15.38 -8.13
N SER A 26 18.46 -16.43 -7.32
CA SER A 26 18.97 -17.77 -7.64
C SER A 26 17.99 -18.59 -8.51
N SER A 27 16.73 -18.15 -8.63
CA SER A 27 15.73 -18.82 -9.47
C SER A 27 14.51 -17.94 -9.77
N VAL A 28 13.76 -18.33 -10.80
CA VAL A 28 12.44 -17.76 -11.15
C VAL A 28 11.46 -17.82 -9.96
N ARG A 29 11.46 -18.92 -9.20
CA ARG A 29 10.59 -19.06 -8.02
C ARG A 29 10.91 -18.04 -6.93
N GLU A 30 12.18 -17.73 -6.74
CA GLU A 30 12.61 -16.72 -5.79
C GLU A 30 12.17 -15.32 -6.23
N TYR A 31 12.34 -15.00 -7.51
CA TYR A 31 11.85 -13.75 -8.10
C TYR A 31 10.34 -13.57 -7.89
N PHE A 32 9.54 -14.60 -8.21
CA PHE A 32 8.08 -14.54 -7.98
C PHE A 32 7.70 -14.39 -6.51
N ARG A 33 8.44 -15.02 -5.59
CA ARG A 33 8.17 -14.87 -4.15
C ARG A 33 8.38 -13.43 -3.70
N GLU A 34 9.45 -12.79 -4.17
CA GLU A 34 9.74 -11.40 -3.87
C GLU A 34 8.69 -10.46 -4.50
N LEU A 35 8.28 -10.71 -5.75
CA LEU A 35 7.21 -9.95 -6.41
C LEU A 35 5.90 -9.97 -5.61
N VAL A 36 5.50 -11.13 -5.08
CA VAL A 36 4.30 -11.23 -4.23
C VAL A 36 4.48 -10.45 -2.93
N GLY A 37 5.68 -10.48 -2.33
CA GLY A 37 5.98 -9.68 -1.14
C GLY A 37 5.94 -8.18 -1.41
N GLN A 38 6.40 -7.74 -2.58
CA GLN A 38 6.33 -6.35 -3.02
C GLN A 38 4.88 -5.92 -3.29
N ASP A 39 4.10 -6.75 -3.97
CA ASP A 39 2.65 -6.51 -4.19
C ASP A 39 1.92 -6.32 -2.85
N GLN A 40 2.17 -7.20 -1.88
CA GLN A 40 1.59 -7.05 -0.54
C GLN A 40 1.99 -5.73 0.13
N LYS A 41 3.27 -5.35 0.07
CA LYS A 41 3.74 -4.07 0.62
C LYS A 41 3.10 -2.88 -0.08
N ASN A 42 2.94 -2.94 -1.39
CA ASN A 42 2.35 -1.86 -2.18
C ASN A 42 0.85 -1.71 -1.83
N LYS A 43 0.10 -2.81 -1.74
CA LYS A 43 -1.31 -2.78 -1.34
C LYS A 43 -1.54 -2.30 0.09
N VAL A 44 -0.57 -2.47 0.98
CA VAL A 44 -0.63 -1.86 2.33
C VAL A 44 -0.44 -0.35 2.27
N LYS A 45 0.26 0.17 1.26
CA LYS A 45 0.50 1.62 1.06
C LYS A 45 -0.66 2.31 0.33
N GLU A 46 -1.39 1.60 -0.53
CA GLU A 46 -2.53 2.17 -1.28
C GLU A 46 -3.56 2.90 -0.40
N PRO A 47 -3.97 2.39 0.78
CA PRO A 47 -4.86 3.12 1.68
C PRO A 47 -4.27 4.44 2.16
N LEU A 48 -2.97 4.48 2.48
CA LEU A 48 -2.31 5.69 2.94
C LEU A 48 -2.24 6.74 1.81
N GLU A 49 -1.87 6.31 0.60
CA GLU A 49 -1.85 7.19 -0.57
C GLU A 49 -3.25 7.75 -0.88
N THR A 50 -4.28 6.91 -0.76
CA THR A 50 -5.67 7.32 -0.91
C THR A 50 -6.06 8.38 0.13
N MET A 51 -5.76 8.16 1.41
CA MET A 51 -6.04 9.13 2.48
C MET A 51 -5.28 10.45 2.29
N LEU A 52 -4.04 10.40 1.81
CA LEU A 52 -3.27 11.61 1.49
C LEU A 52 -3.90 12.38 0.33
N LEU A 53 -4.35 11.70 -0.72
CA LEU A 53 -5.08 12.32 -1.83
C LEU A 53 -6.41 12.94 -1.38
N GLU A 54 -7.16 12.26 -0.51
CA GLU A 54 -8.37 12.82 0.10
C GLU A 54 -8.05 14.10 0.89
N GLY A 55 -6.98 14.09 1.69
CA GLY A 55 -6.52 15.26 2.43
C GLY A 55 -6.10 16.43 1.52
N LEU A 56 -5.34 16.16 0.45
CA LEU A 56 -4.94 17.18 -0.52
C LEU A 56 -6.14 17.77 -1.27
N ASN A 57 -7.17 16.96 -1.54
CA ASN A 57 -8.40 17.39 -2.21
C ASN A 57 -9.44 17.98 -1.24
N SER A 58 -9.18 17.98 0.07
CA SER A 58 -10.12 18.46 1.10
C SER A 58 -10.25 20.00 1.17
N GLY A 59 -9.45 20.71 0.39
CA GLY A 59 -9.43 22.17 0.32
C GLY A 59 -8.14 22.76 0.88
N ASN A 60 -8.12 24.08 1.03
CA ASN A 60 -6.94 24.78 1.53
C ASN A 60 -6.72 24.48 3.01
N ALA A 61 -5.49 24.12 3.36
CA ALA A 61 -5.10 23.96 4.75
C ALA A 61 -5.22 25.30 5.51
N THR A 62 -5.86 25.26 6.67
CA THR A 62 -5.92 26.38 7.62
C THR A 62 -5.04 26.08 8.82
N GLU A 63 -4.58 27.12 9.52
CA GLU A 63 -3.85 26.95 10.77
C GLU A 63 -4.73 26.26 11.81
N MET A 64 -4.17 25.28 12.52
CA MET A 64 -4.88 24.55 13.57
C MET A 64 -4.92 25.39 14.85
N THR A 65 -6.09 25.90 15.20
CA THR A 65 -6.24 26.77 16.38
C THR A 65 -6.52 25.98 17.66
N ILE A 66 -6.38 26.65 18.82
CA ILE A 66 -6.76 26.07 20.11
C ILE A 66 -8.25 25.71 20.14
N GLN A 67 -9.10 26.53 19.52
CA GLN A 67 -10.54 26.30 19.46
C GLN A 67 -10.89 25.07 18.63
N ASP A 68 -10.15 24.81 17.54
CA ASP A 68 -10.34 23.60 16.73
C ASP A 68 -10.08 22.34 17.54
N TRP A 69 -9.00 22.33 18.33
CA TRP A 69 -8.69 21.23 19.24
C TRP A 69 -9.77 20.99 20.29
N GLU A 70 -10.30 22.06 20.88
CA GLU A 70 -11.36 21.95 21.88
C GLU A 70 -12.65 21.38 21.26
N ASN A 71 -13.01 21.87 20.07
CA ASN A 71 -14.16 21.37 19.30
C ASN A 71 -14.02 19.88 18.95
N ILE A 72 -12.81 19.41 18.59
CA ILE A 72 -12.54 18.00 18.31
C ILE A 72 -12.77 17.14 19.56
N ARG A 73 -12.26 17.57 20.73
CA ARG A 73 -12.45 16.82 21.99
C ARG A 73 -13.91 16.74 22.39
N GLN A 74 -14.65 17.84 22.29
CA GLN A 74 -16.09 17.85 22.63
C GLN A 74 -16.88 16.89 21.74
N LYS A 75 -16.62 16.88 20.42
CA LYS A 75 -17.26 15.92 19.50
C LYS A 75 -16.96 14.46 19.84
N ILE A 76 -15.74 14.16 20.28
CA ILE A 76 -15.36 12.80 20.71
C ILE A 76 -16.12 12.43 21.98
N TRP A 77 -16.17 13.30 22.98
CA TRP A 77 -16.93 13.10 24.22
C TRP A 77 -18.42 12.85 23.96
N GLU A 78 -19.03 13.63 23.08
CA GLU A 78 -20.43 13.44 22.67
C GLU A 78 -20.66 12.08 22.02
N ARG A 79 -19.74 11.60 21.17
CA ARG A 79 -19.86 10.28 20.53
C ARG A 79 -19.72 9.14 21.53
N ILE A 80 -18.81 9.26 22.49
CA ILE A 80 -18.57 8.23 23.51
C ILE A 80 -19.75 8.15 24.50
N ASN A 81 -20.30 9.29 24.93
CA ASN A 81 -21.41 9.31 25.90
C ASN A 81 -22.79 9.00 25.29
N LYS A 82 -22.89 8.93 23.96
CA LYS A 82 -24.12 8.60 23.23
C LYS A 82 -24.17 7.13 22.78
N ALA A 83 -23.10 6.37 23.00
CA ALA A 83 -23.01 4.92 22.78
C ALA A 83 -23.26 4.17 24.09
#